data_AF-A0A520II62-F1
#
_entry.id   AF-A0A520II62-F1
#
_cell.length_a   1.000
_cell.length_b   1.000
_cell.length_c   1.000
_cell.angle_alpha   90.00
_cell.angle_beta   90.00
_cell.angle_gamma   90.00
#
_symmetry.space_group_name_H-M   'P 1'
#
loop_
_entity.id
_entity.type
_entity.pdbx_description
1 polymer ?
#
loop_
_entity_poly.entity_id
_entity_poly.type
_entity_poly.pdbx_seq_one_letter_code
_entity_poly.pdbx_strand_id
1 'polypeptide(L)'
;KATDKQRTPESEKIYKDEWNQIMEDLHNFPSIVVWVPFNEAWGQFKTKEITEWTMQKDPSRLVNSASGGNFEPVGHIMDLHNYPEPLMPDASIYGAKQIVVLGEFGGLGLPIESHTWQEKNNWGYQSFKSKAELLKRYSELMAAMPGLIKKGMSAAVYTQTTDVEVETNGLMTYDRKEIKISAAELKALHDKLYDPGFARMP
;
A
#
# COMPACT_ATOMS: atom_id res chain seq x y z
N LYS A 1 10.87 -11.56 11.51
CA LYS A 1 10.56 -11.74 10.08
C LYS A 1 9.91 -13.10 9.95
N ALA A 2 8.68 -13.15 9.42
CA ALA A 2 7.99 -14.41 9.24
C ALA A 2 8.73 -15.25 8.19
N THR A 3 8.43 -16.52 8.07
CA THR A 3 8.87 -17.34 6.93
C THR A 3 7.63 -17.96 6.34
N ASP A 4 7.73 -18.45 5.11
CA ASP A 4 6.66 -19.24 4.50
C ASP A 4 6.11 -20.26 5.49
N LYS A 5 4.79 -20.23 5.68
CA LYS A 5 4.08 -21.16 6.54
C LYS A 5 4.02 -22.52 5.86
N GLN A 6 4.16 -23.57 6.67
CA GLN A 6 3.73 -24.91 6.23
C GLN A 6 2.21 -24.97 6.34
N ARG A 7 1.52 -25.16 5.22
CA ARG A 7 0.07 -25.27 5.15
C ARG A 7 -0.32 -26.69 4.78
N THR A 8 -1.53 -27.11 5.16
CA THR A 8 -2.04 -28.42 4.73
C THR A 8 -2.31 -28.41 3.22
N PRO A 9 -2.26 -29.56 2.54
CA PRO A 9 -2.58 -29.63 1.11
C PRO A 9 -3.95 -29.04 0.77
N GLU A 10 -4.95 -29.22 1.63
CA GLU A 10 -6.29 -28.66 1.46
C GLU A 10 -6.25 -27.13 1.51
N SER A 11 -5.51 -26.57 2.47
CA SER A 11 -5.38 -25.12 2.62
C SER A 11 -4.64 -24.47 1.44
N GLU A 12 -3.57 -25.13 0.95
CA GLU A 12 -2.87 -24.68 -0.26
C GLU A 12 -3.77 -24.74 -1.48
N LYS A 13 -4.57 -25.81 -1.63
CA LYS A 13 -5.51 -25.97 -2.73
C LYS A 13 -6.56 -24.87 -2.74
N ILE A 14 -7.20 -24.59 -1.59
CA ILE A 14 -8.21 -23.53 -1.48
C ILE A 14 -7.64 -22.19 -1.93
N TYR A 15 -6.48 -21.80 -1.41
CA TYR A 15 -5.85 -20.54 -1.80
C TYR A 15 -5.56 -20.49 -3.30
N LYS A 16 -5.00 -21.56 -3.88
CA LYS A 16 -4.70 -21.61 -5.32
C LYS A 16 -5.96 -21.56 -6.17
N ASP A 17 -7.02 -22.26 -5.79
CA ASP A 17 -8.30 -22.21 -6.50
C ASP A 17 -8.89 -20.78 -6.47
N GLU A 18 -8.93 -20.15 -5.29
CA GLU A 18 -9.45 -18.79 -5.11
C GLU A 18 -8.60 -17.74 -5.85
N TRP A 19 -7.27 -17.82 -5.74
CA TRP A 19 -6.36 -16.91 -6.44
C TRP A 19 -6.45 -17.06 -7.96
N ASN A 20 -6.58 -18.30 -8.45
CA ASN A 20 -6.82 -18.57 -9.86
C ASN A 20 -8.11 -17.92 -10.34
N GLN A 21 -9.20 -18.10 -9.58
CA GLN A 21 -10.51 -17.55 -9.91
C GLN A 21 -10.50 -16.02 -9.92
N ILE A 22 -9.87 -15.38 -8.92
CA ILE A 22 -9.70 -13.92 -8.87
C ILE A 22 -9.03 -13.41 -10.16
N MET A 23 -7.92 -14.02 -10.58
CA MET A 23 -7.23 -13.60 -11.80
C MET A 23 -8.08 -13.84 -13.06
N GLU A 24 -8.82 -14.94 -13.14
CA GLU A 24 -9.68 -15.25 -14.29
C GLU A 24 -10.85 -14.26 -14.41
N ASP A 25 -11.54 -14.01 -13.30
CA ASP A 25 -12.68 -13.10 -13.25
C ASP A 25 -12.25 -11.67 -13.59
N LEU A 26 -11.05 -11.28 -13.17
CA LEU A 26 -10.56 -9.91 -13.28
C LEU A 26 -9.62 -9.68 -14.49
N HIS A 27 -9.32 -10.72 -15.27
CA HIS A 27 -8.37 -10.63 -16.40
C HIS A 27 -8.75 -9.56 -17.44
N ASN A 28 -10.05 -9.39 -17.70
CA ASN A 28 -10.55 -8.47 -18.72
C ASN A 28 -10.69 -7.02 -18.24
N PHE A 29 -10.23 -6.70 -17.02
CA PHE A 29 -10.28 -5.34 -16.48
C PHE A 29 -8.92 -4.65 -16.60
N PRO A 30 -8.72 -3.77 -17.60
CA PRO A 30 -7.44 -3.08 -17.81
C PRO A 30 -7.12 -2.05 -16.73
N SER A 31 -8.09 -1.68 -15.89
CA SER A 31 -7.89 -0.83 -14.72
C SER A 31 -7.14 -1.53 -13.58
N ILE A 32 -7.02 -2.85 -13.62
CA ILE A 32 -6.21 -3.63 -12.68
C ILE A 32 -4.84 -3.82 -13.32
N VAL A 33 -3.79 -3.33 -12.66
CA VAL A 33 -2.43 -3.23 -13.25
C VAL A 33 -1.38 -4.04 -12.49
N VAL A 34 -1.69 -4.50 -11.28
CA VAL A 34 -0.77 -5.24 -10.40
C VAL A 34 -1.53 -6.36 -9.70
N TRP A 35 -0.92 -7.54 -9.63
CA TRP A 35 -1.35 -8.63 -8.77
C TRP A 35 -0.53 -8.68 -7.48
N VAL A 36 -1.22 -8.89 -6.35
CA VAL A 36 -0.60 -8.95 -5.02
C VAL A 36 -1.07 -10.23 -4.29
N PRO A 37 -0.33 -11.35 -4.38
CA PRO A 37 -0.78 -12.61 -3.78
C PRO A 37 -0.71 -12.60 -2.24
N PHE A 38 0.20 -11.83 -1.64
CA PHE A 38 0.39 -11.78 -0.18
C PHE A 38 0.58 -10.37 0.35
N ASN A 39 0.18 -10.17 1.61
CA ASN A 39 0.35 -8.92 2.36
C ASN A 39 0.91 -9.20 3.76
N GLU A 40 1.99 -8.52 4.15
CA GLU A 40 2.60 -8.52 5.50
C GLU A 40 2.79 -9.92 6.12
N ALA A 41 3.11 -10.91 5.28
CA ALA A 41 3.23 -12.32 5.63
C ALA A 41 1.96 -13.03 6.15
N TRP A 42 0.79 -12.42 5.99
CA TRP A 42 -0.49 -13.00 6.40
C TRP A 42 -0.81 -14.25 5.57
N GLY A 43 -0.74 -15.41 6.20
CA GLY A 43 -0.98 -16.70 5.55
C GLY A 43 0.01 -17.04 4.43
N GLN A 44 1.11 -16.30 4.31
CA GLN A 44 2.12 -16.42 3.26
C GLN A 44 2.75 -17.83 3.27
N PHE A 45 2.81 -18.46 2.10
CA PHE A 45 3.38 -19.80 1.90
C PHE A 45 3.83 -19.96 0.45
N LYS A 46 4.88 -20.76 0.23
CA LYS A 46 5.44 -21.05 -1.10
C LYS A 46 5.55 -19.78 -1.96
N THR A 47 6.04 -18.70 -1.37
CA THR A 47 5.94 -17.33 -1.93
C THR A 47 6.49 -17.26 -3.34
N LYS A 48 7.67 -17.84 -3.55
CA LYS A 48 8.30 -17.90 -4.87
C LYS A 48 7.44 -18.65 -5.89
N GLU A 49 6.93 -19.82 -5.54
CA GLU A 49 6.09 -20.65 -6.43
C GLU A 49 4.81 -19.91 -6.82
N ILE A 50 4.11 -19.32 -5.85
CA ILE A 50 2.87 -18.58 -6.09
C ILE A 50 3.14 -17.33 -6.94
N THR A 51 4.24 -16.61 -6.68
CA THR A 51 4.60 -15.42 -7.45
C THR A 51 4.94 -15.77 -8.89
N GLU A 52 5.78 -16.78 -9.12
CA GLU A 52 6.16 -17.24 -10.46
C GLU A 52 4.94 -17.77 -11.21
N TRP A 53 4.05 -18.51 -10.54
CA TRP A 53 2.79 -18.96 -11.12
C TRP A 53 1.87 -17.79 -11.52
N THR A 54 1.76 -16.77 -10.66
CA THR A 54 0.99 -15.54 -10.95
C THR A 54 1.54 -14.83 -12.18
N MET A 55 2.85 -14.64 -12.26
CA MET A 55 3.52 -14.02 -13.41
C MET A 55 3.32 -14.82 -14.71
N GLN A 56 3.34 -16.16 -14.62
CA GLN A 56 3.13 -17.04 -15.76
C GLN A 56 1.67 -17.03 -16.24
N LYS A 57 0.72 -17.00 -15.30
CA LYS A 57 -0.71 -17.03 -15.63
C LYS A 57 -1.16 -15.73 -16.28
N ASP A 58 -0.68 -14.59 -15.81
CA ASP A 58 -0.99 -13.29 -16.40
C ASP A 58 0.28 -12.45 -16.63
N PRO A 59 0.97 -12.64 -17.78
CA PRO A 59 2.17 -11.87 -18.11
C PRO A 59 1.85 -10.41 -18.51
N SER A 60 0.57 -10.01 -18.59
CA SER A 60 0.19 -8.65 -18.98
C SER A 60 0.21 -7.64 -17.81
N ARG A 61 0.37 -8.11 -16.57
CA ARG A 61 0.34 -7.30 -15.34
C ARG A 61 1.58 -7.50 -14.50
N LEU A 62 1.92 -6.47 -13.71
CA LEU A 62 3.02 -6.57 -12.75
C LEU A 62 2.60 -7.41 -11.54
N VAL A 63 3.58 -7.86 -10.76
CA VAL A 63 3.34 -8.69 -9.57
C VAL A 63 4.15 -8.16 -8.40
N ASN A 64 3.48 -7.76 -7.33
CA ASN A 64 4.06 -7.44 -6.03
C ASN A 64 3.94 -8.69 -5.14
N SER A 65 5.03 -9.45 -5.02
CA SER A 65 5.06 -10.79 -4.42
C SER A 65 4.46 -10.86 -3.01
N ALA A 66 4.99 -10.07 -2.08
CA ALA A 66 4.53 -9.99 -0.71
C ALA A 66 4.61 -8.53 -0.27
N SER A 67 3.46 -7.86 -0.34
CA SER A 67 3.32 -6.44 0.00
C SER A 67 3.74 -6.20 1.44
N GLY A 68 4.49 -5.12 1.68
CA GLY A 68 4.80 -4.64 3.02
C GLY A 68 5.86 -5.34 3.85
N GLY A 69 6.36 -6.49 3.42
CA GLY A 69 7.39 -7.18 4.18
C GLY A 69 7.69 -8.59 3.70
N ASN A 70 8.68 -9.20 4.34
CA ASN A 70 8.96 -10.62 4.23
C ASN A 70 9.29 -11.11 2.81
N PHE A 71 10.13 -10.32 2.15
CA PHE A 71 10.41 -10.42 0.73
C PHE A 71 11.19 -11.68 0.36
N GLU A 72 10.76 -12.27 -0.74
CA GLU A 72 11.58 -13.12 -1.60
C GLU A 72 12.04 -12.28 -2.79
N PRO A 73 13.25 -12.49 -3.35
CA PRO A 73 13.75 -11.74 -4.51
C PRO A 73 13.10 -12.23 -5.81
N VAL A 74 11.77 -12.14 -5.88
CA VAL A 74 10.88 -12.63 -6.94
C VAL A 74 9.73 -11.65 -7.16
N GLY A 75 9.20 -11.60 -8.38
CA GLY A 75 8.21 -10.62 -8.77
C GLY A 75 8.84 -9.33 -9.28
N HIS A 76 7.99 -8.40 -9.69
CA HIS A 76 8.40 -7.17 -10.37
C HIS A 76 8.65 -6.00 -9.40
N ILE A 77 8.06 -6.05 -8.21
CA ILE A 77 8.02 -4.95 -7.26
C ILE A 77 8.71 -5.36 -5.95
N MET A 78 9.56 -4.47 -5.43
CA MET A 78 10.11 -4.50 -4.08
C MET A 78 9.37 -3.45 -3.28
N ASP A 79 8.52 -3.92 -2.38
CA ASP A 79 7.55 -3.09 -1.69
C ASP A 79 7.87 -2.96 -0.19
N LEU A 80 7.56 -1.84 0.46
CA LEU A 80 7.73 -1.67 1.90
C LEU A 80 6.51 -0.99 2.49
N HIS A 81 6.06 -1.45 3.66
CA HIS A 81 5.13 -0.71 4.50
C HIS A 81 5.91 -0.01 5.60
N ASN A 82 5.67 1.29 5.77
CA ASN A 82 6.30 2.04 6.84
C ASN A 82 5.36 3.14 7.33
N TYR A 83 5.04 3.09 8.62
CA TYR A 83 4.10 4.02 9.24
C TYR A 83 4.77 4.84 10.35
N PRO A 84 4.45 6.13 10.48
CA PRO A 84 3.69 6.95 9.53
C PRO A 84 4.56 7.50 8.39
N GLU A 85 5.87 7.53 8.58
CA GLU A 85 6.80 8.24 7.69
C GLU A 85 6.96 7.55 6.33
N PRO A 86 7.18 8.33 5.26
CA PRO A 86 7.53 7.73 4.00
C PRO A 86 8.97 7.21 4.05
N LEU A 87 9.15 5.96 3.65
CA LEU A 87 10.44 5.28 3.58
C LEU A 87 10.47 4.45 2.30
N MET A 88 11.66 4.15 1.78
CA MET A 88 11.80 3.28 0.62
C MET A 88 12.89 2.23 0.88
N PRO A 89 12.77 1.03 0.28
CA PRO A 89 13.90 0.12 0.10
C PRO A 89 15.09 0.83 -0.58
N ASP A 90 16.31 0.40 -0.27
CA ASP A 90 17.50 0.96 -0.91
C ASP A 90 17.53 0.60 -2.41
N ALA A 91 17.33 1.61 -3.27
CA ALA A 91 17.32 1.42 -4.71
C ALA A 91 18.67 0.96 -5.28
N SER A 92 19.79 1.21 -4.58
CA SER A 92 21.10 0.68 -5.02
C SER A 92 21.19 -0.84 -4.88
N ILE A 93 20.37 -1.43 -4.00
CA ILE A 93 20.30 -2.88 -3.77
C ILE A 93 19.22 -3.51 -4.66
N TYR A 94 18.03 -2.92 -4.70
CA TYR A 94 16.85 -3.53 -5.31
C TYR A 94 16.46 -2.93 -6.66
N GLY A 95 16.72 -1.65 -6.88
CA GLY A 95 16.22 -0.86 -8.01
C GLY A 95 16.74 -1.30 -9.37
N ALA A 96 17.85 -2.05 -9.42
CA ALA A 96 18.36 -2.61 -10.67
C ALA A 96 17.52 -3.79 -11.20
N LYS A 97 16.70 -4.43 -10.35
CA LYS A 97 15.93 -5.63 -10.70
C LYS A 97 14.44 -5.51 -10.44
N GLN A 98 14.04 -4.68 -9.46
CA GLN A 98 12.66 -4.54 -9.02
C GLN A 98 12.28 -3.06 -8.89
N ILE A 99 11.01 -2.78 -9.14
CA ILE A 99 10.42 -1.45 -8.96
C ILE A 99 10.31 -1.19 -7.46
N VAL A 100 10.89 -0.09 -6.97
CA VAL A 100 10.90 0.23 -5.55
C VAL A 100 9.63 1.00 -5.17
N VAL A 101 8.83 0.44 -4.25
CA VAL A 101 7.51 0.95 -3.87
C VAL A 101 7.39 1.07 -2.35
N LEU A 102 6.65 2.10 -1.92
CA LEU A 102 6.15 2.26 -0.56
C LEU A 102 4.64 1.92 -0.56
N GLY A 103 4.31 0.65 -0.39
CA GLY A 103 2.98 0.10 -0.60
C GLY A 103 1.97 0.47 0.47
N GLU A 104 2.44 0.90 1.63
CA GLU A 104 1.60 1.53 2.64
C GLU A 104 2.43 2.50 3.50
N PHE A 105 1.87 3.69 3.74
CA PHE A 105 2.38 4.65 4.72
C PHE A 105 1.26 5.56 5.22
N GLY A 106 1.60 6.43 6.17
CA GLY A 106 0.67 7.41 6.73
C GLY A 106 -0.01 6.89 7.99
N GLY A 107 -1.27 6.47 7.88
CA GLY A 107 -2.00 6.01 9.07
C GLY A 107 -2.31 7.14 10.06
N LEU A 108 -2.56 8.35 9.55
CA LEU A 108 -2.87 9.54 10.34
C LEU A 108 -4.33 9.52 10.84
N GLY A 109 -4.53 9.20 12.11
CA GLY A 109 -5.83 9.02 12.77
C GLY A 109 -6.49 10.33 13.19
N LEU A 110 -7.76 10.51 12.82
CA LEU A 110 -8.61 11.59 13.32
C LEU A 110 -10.02 11.02 13.56
N PRO A 111 -10.38 10.61 14.78
CA PRO A 111 -11.74 10.23 15.09
C PRO A 111 -12.64 11.48 15.05
N ILE A 112 -13.76 11.39 14.31
CA ILE A 112 -14.80 12.43 14.29
C ILE A 112 -15.99 11.91 15.07
N GLU A 113 -16.35 12.61 16.15
CA GLU A 113 -17.47 12.24 17.01
C GLU A 113 -18.76 12.02 16.21
N SER A 114 -19.56 11.03 16.61
CA SER A 114 -20.78 10.58 15.91
C SER A 114 -20.57 9.96 14.51
N HIS A 115 -19.33 9.85 14.04
CA HIS A 115 -18.98 9.22 12.75
C HIS A 115 -17.96 8.06 12.89
N THR A 116 -17.77 7.55 14.10
CA THR A 116 -16.89 6.41 14.43
C THR A 116 -17.70 5.12 14.65
N TRP A 117 -17.09 3.97 14.40
CA TRP A 117 -17.68 2.65 14.72
C TRP A 117 -17.97 2.47 16.21
N GLN A 118 -17.07 2.97 17.05
CA GLN A 118 -17.21 3.00 18.50
C GLN A 118 -16.80 4.35 19.08
N GLU A 119 -17.36 4.73 20.21
CA GLU A 119 -17.18 6.06 20.80
C GLU A 119 -15.78 6.33 21.34
N LYS A 120 -15.05 5.30 21.77
CA LYS A 120 -13.76 5.41 22.49
C LYS A 120 -12.76 4.39 21.98
N ASN A 121 -11.49 4.53 22.36
CA ASN A 121 -10.42 3.59 21.99
C ASN A 121 -10.22 3.42 20.47
N ASN A 122 -10.54 4.48 19.70
CA ASN A 122 -10.18 4.56 18.30
C ASN A 122 -8.68 4.84 18.18
N TRP A 123 -8.05 4.29 17.14
CA TRP A 123 -6.60 4.41 16.94
C TRP A 123 -6.24 4.83 15.52
N GLY A 124 -4.98 5.25 15.39
CA GLY A 124 -4.24 5.45 14.16
C GLY A 124 -2.76 5.40 14.51
N TYR A 125 -1.87 5.26 13.53
CA TYR A 125 -0.42 5.22 13.76
C TYR A 125 0.09 6.55 14.32
N GLN A 126 -0.60 7.65 14.03
CA GLN A 126 -0.44 8.95 14.68
C GLN A 126 -1.81 9.63 14.80
N SER A 127 -2.22 10.11 15.98
CA SER A 127 -3.57 10.67 16.20
C SER A 127 -3.59 12.19 16.32
N PHE A 128 -4.67 12.80 15.81
CA PHE A 128 -4.89 14.25 15.76
C PHE A 128 -6.24 14.63 16.38
N LYS A 129 -6.39 15.92 16.71
CA LYS A 129 -7.63 16.46 17.31
C LYS A 129 -8.43 17.34 16.35
N SER A 130 -7.86 17.70 15.19
CA SER A 130 -8.54 18.54 14.20
C SER A 130 -8.16 18.20 12.77
N LYS A 131 -9.05 18.53 11.82
CA LYS A 131 -8.77 18.43 10.38
C LYS A 131 -7.55 19.27 9.97
N ALA A 132 -7.31 20.41 10.63
CA ALA A 132 -6.16 21.27 10.36
C ALA A 132 -4.82 20.64 10.77
N GLU A 133 -4.75 20.00 11.95
CA GLU A 133 -3.55 19.27 12.38
C GLU A 133 -3.27 18.07 11.46
N LEU A 134 -4.32 17.32 11.09
CA LEU A 134 -4.24 16.22 10.15
C LEU A 134 -3.71 16.68 8.79
N LEU A 135 -4.28 17.74 8.20
CA LEU A 135 -3.84 18.29 6.93
C LEU A 135 -2.39 18.78 6.98
N LYS A 136 -2.01 19.44 8.07
CA LYS A 136 -0.62 19.88 8.26
C LYS A 136 0.34 18.70 8.21
N ARG A 137 0.06 17.64 8.98
CA ARG A 137 0.91 16.44 8.99
C ARG A 137 0.93 15.73 7.63
N TYR A 138 -0.23 15.58 6.99
CA TYR A 138 -0.32 14.98 5.66
C TYR A 138 0.53 15.76 4.64
N SER A 139 0.50 17.10 4.71
CA SER A 139 1.32 17.97 3.86
C SER A 139 2.81 17.76 4.07
N GLU A 140 3.25 17.55 5.32
CA GLU A 140 4.64 17.24 5.65
C GLU A 140 5.08 15.87 5.06
N LEU A 141 4.22 14.85 5.12
CA LEU A 141 4.48 13.56 4.47
C LEU A 141 4.66 13.72 2.95
N MET A 142 3.79 14.51 2.30
CA MET A 142 3.87 14.75 0.86
C MET A 142 5.11 15.52 0.47
N ALA A 143 5.54 16.49 1.31
CA ALA A 143 6.75 17.27 1.08
C ALA A 143 8.05 16.46 1.14
N ALA A 144 8.04 15.29 1.78
CA ALA A 144 9.20 14.39 1.82
C ALA A 144 9.35 13.52 0.55
N MET A 145 8.27 13.29 -0.19
CA MET A 145 8.24 12.39 -1.36
C MET A 145 9.24 12.75 -2.46
N PRO A 146 9.45 14.03 -2.85
CA PRO A 146 10.41 14.37 -3.89
C PRO A 146 11.84 13.87 -3.61
N GLY A 147 12.24 13.81 -2.33
CA GLY A 147 13.55 13.30 -1.94
C GLY A 147 13.70 11.79 -2.14
N LEU A 148 12.60 11.04 -2.01
CA LEU A 148 12.56 9.59 -2.23
C LEU A 148 12.41 9.26 -3.73
N ILE A 149 11.61 10.02 -4.46
CA ILE A 149 11.48 9.87 -5.93
C ILE A 149 12.84 10.05 -6.61
N LYS A 150 13.60 11.09 -6.23
CA LYS A 150 14.98 11.32 -6.72
C LYS A 150 15.96 10.19 -6.41
N LYS A 151 15.64 9.36 -5.41
CA LYS A 151 16.44 8.19 -5.01
C LYS A 151 15.94 6.88 -5.65
N GLY A 152 14.93 6.95 -6.52
CA GLY A 152 14.42 5.79 -7.27
C GLY A 152 13.10 5.22 -6.78
N MET A 153 12.41 5.86 -5.83
CA MET A 153 11.06 5.44 -5.45
C MET A 153 10.10 5.66 -6.61
N SER A 154 9.40 4.60 -7.02
CA SER A 154 8.56 4.59 -8.21
C SER A 154 7.08 4.79 -7.90
N ALA A 155 6.63 4.40 -6.70
CA ALA A 155 5.26 4.59 -6.26
C ALA A 155 5.17 4.66 -4.72
N ALA A 156 4.10 5.28 -4.23
CA ALA A 156 3.72 5.27 -2.82
C ALA A 156 2.19 5.22 -2.69
N VAL A 157 1.68 4.48 -1.70
CA VAL A 157 0.24 4.33 -1.44
C VAL A 157 -0.06 4.76 -0.01
N TYR A 158 -0.90 5.79 0.13
CA TYR A 158 -1.33 6.27 1.44
C TYR A 158 -2.50 5.42 1.95
N THR A 159 -2.36 4.88 3.16
CA THR A 159 -3.40 4.09 3.82
C THR A 159 -4.15 4.98 4.81
N GLN A 160 -5.48 5.18 4.71
CA GLN A 160 -6.47 4.53 3.82
C GLN A 160 -7.60 5.50 3.38
N THR A 161 -8.51 5.02 2.54
CA THR A 161 -9.62 5.81 1.98
C THR A 161 -10.72 6.12 2.99
N THR A 162 -11.14 5.15 3.80
CA THR A 162 -12.19 5.28 4.83
C THR A 162 -11.70 4.74 6.16
N ASP A 163 -12.24 5.23 7.26
CA ASP A 163 -12.06 4.56 8.55
C ASP A 163 -12.63 3.15 8.49
N VAL A 164 -11.94 2.20 9.13
CA VAL A 164 -12.33 0.80 9.22
C VAL A 164 -12.43 0.44 10.69
N GLU A 165 -13.67 0.22 11.14
CA GLU A 165 -14.00 -0.07 12.53
C GLU A 165 -13.33 0.94 13.49
N VAL A 166 -12.37 0.48 14.29
CA VAL A 166 -11.66 1.27 15.30
C VAL A 166 -10.44 2.01 14.76
N GLU A 167 -10.02 1.71 13.54
CA GLU A 167 -8.91 2.37 12.85
C GLU A 167 -9.43 3.61 12.10
N THR A 168 -9.06 4.78 12.62
CA THR A 168 -9.64 6.08 12.24
C THR A 168 -8.72 6.95 11.39
N ASN A 169 -7.84 6.32 10.61
CA ASN A 169 -6.85 6.98 9.74
C ASN A 169 -7.29 7.10 8.27
N GLY A 170 -8.57 6.89 7.98
CA GLY A 170 -9.16 7.10 6.68
C GLY A 170 -9.24 8.58 6.30
N LEU A 171 -9.21 8.86 5.00
CA LEU A 171 -9.53 10.19 4.44
C LEU A 171 -11.00 10.57 4.64
N MET A 172 -11.87 9.57 4.85
CA MET A 172 -13.29 9.72 5.15
C MET A 172 -13.65 8.97 6.42
N THR A 173 -14.71 9.40 7.09
CA THR A 173 -15.24 8.70 8.27
C THR A 173 -15.81 7.32 7.95
N TYR A 174 -16.07 6.53 8.99
CA TYR A 174 -16.57 5.16 8.90
C TYR A 174 -17.87 5.07 8.09
N ASP A 175 -18.78 6.02 8.31
CA ASP A 175 -20.06 6.14 7.61
C ASP A 175 -19.98 6.87 6.26
N ARG A 176 -18.77 7.29 5.85
CA ARG A 176 -18.47 8.01 4.59
C ARG A 176 -19.23 9.34 4.44
N LYS A 177 -19.71 9.94 5.54
CA LYS A 177 -20.43 11.22 5.50
C LYS A 177 -19.52 12.42 5.63
N GLU A 178 -18.39 12.27 6.32
CA GLU A 178 -17.45 13.35 6.59
C GLU A 178 -16.11 13.09 5.88
N ILE A 179 -15.69 14.06 5.08
CA ILE A 179 -14.38 14.07 4.43
C ILE A 179 -13.40 14.80 5.35
N LYS A 180 -12.29 14.15 5.72
CA LYS A 180 -11.29 14.69 6.67
C LYS A 180 -10.27 15.58 5.98
N ILE A 181 -9.91 15.25 4.74
CA ILE A 181 -9.10 16.07 3.84
C ILE A 181 -9.81 16.09 2.48
N SER A 182 -10.13 17.27 1.97
CA SER A 182 -10.89 17.40 0.73
C SER A 182 -10.07 16.96 -0.50
N ALA A 183 -10.76 16.53 -1.55
CA ALA A 183 -10.12 16.19 -2.82
C ALA A 183 -9.32 17.37 -3.42
N ALA A 184 -9.76 18.61 -3.19
CA ALA A 184 -9.06 19.81 -3.65
C ALA A 184 -7.72 20.01 -2.91
N GLU A 185 -7.70 19.81 -1.59
CA GLU A 185 -6.47 19.87 -0.78
C GLU A 185 -5.49 18.75 -1.17
N LEU A 186 -6.00 17.52 -1.33
CA LEU A 186 -5.19 16.38 -1.79
C LEU A 186 -4.59 16.67 -3.17
N LYS A 187 -5.40 17.12 -4.13
CA LYS A 187 -4.93 17.47 -5.47
C LYS A 187 -3.84 18.53 -5.43
N ALA A 188 -4.03 19.61 -4.67
CA ALA A 188 -3.05 20.70 -4.57
C ALA A 188 -1.70 20.24 -3.98
N LEU A 189 -1.70 19.24 -3.10
CA LEU A 189 -0.48 18.63 -2.58
C LEU A 189 0.15 17.67 -3.59
N HIS A 190 -0.65 16.83 -4.24
CA HIS A 190 -0.19 15.81 -5.18
C HIS A 190 0.29 16.39 -6.51
N ASP A 191 -0.31 17.48 -6.99
CA ASP A 191 0.12 18.18 -8.22
C ASP A 191 1.62 18.52 -8.19
N LYS A 192 2.17 18.80 -7.01
CA LYS A 192 3.60 19.10 -6.81
C LYS A 192 4.49 17.89 -7.05
N LEU A 193 3.98 16.66 -6.89
CA LEU A 193 4.73 15.41 -7.07
C LEU A 193 4.90 15.04 -8.55
N TYR A 194 4.09 15.62 -9.44
CA TYR A 194 4.15 15.37 -10.88
C TYR A 194 5.20 16.24 -11.61
N ASP A 195 6.12 16.88 -10.89
CA ASP A 195 7.28 17.53 -11.50
C ASP A 195 8.20 16.47 -12.14
N PRO A 196 8.33 16.43 -13.47
CA PRO A 196 9.18 15.44 -14.14
C PRO A 196 10.66 15.57 -13.76
N GLY A 197 11.08 16.72 -13.20
CA GLY A 197 12.43 16.94 -12.69
C GLY A 197 12.80 16.05 -11.51
N PHE A 198 11.83 15.46 -10.80
CA PHE A 198 12.12 14.51 -9.72
C PHE A 198 12.50 13.12 -10.22
N ALA A 199 11.98 12.70 -11.37
CA ALA A 199 12.19 11.37 -11.95
C ALA A 199 13.33 11.32 -12.99
N ARG A 200 13.97 12.46 -13.28
CA ARG A 200 15.17 12.49 -14.13
C ARG A 200 16.34 11.92 -13.35
N MET A 201 16.73 10.69 -13.66
CA MET A 201 18.00 10.16 -13.19
C MET A 201 19.16 10.96 -13.83
N PRO A 202 20.19 11.33 -13.05
CA PRO A 202 21.38 11.98 -13.59
C PRO A 202 22.12 11.08 -14.60
#